data_AF-A0A9D4MR83-F1
#
_entry.id   AF-A0A9D4MR83-F1
#
_cell.length_a   1.000
_cell.length_b   1.000
_cell.length_c   1.000
_cell.angle_alpha   90.00
_cell.angle_beta   90.00
_cell.angle_gamma   90.00
#
_symmetry.space_group_name_H-M   'P 1'
#
loop_
_entity.id
_entity.type
_entity.pdbx_description
1 polymer ?
#
loop_
_entity_poly.entity_id
_entity_poly.type
_entity_poly.pdbx_seq_one_letter_code
_entity_poly.pdbx_strand_id
1 'polypeptide(L)'
;MDCHCDTCHHVTGSCVWSLQCHDGYTLDNGYCTPCKPGFYGQRCSRECHCDTCHHVNGSCVMSLQCHDGYRMENGFCTNKVSISPTERPECHCDRYYNALLAVSSVLGVVVAAEIVVIVVYSIRKHRQSAGGTRSIRESSSHTYDDLAQRSTNPGHYDCLQMSNIDQEGRS
;
A
#
# COMPACT_ATOMS: atom_id res chain seq x y z
N MET A 1 34.78 -17.45 34.48
CA MET A 1 35.42 -16.86 33.28
C MET A 1 34.64 -17.39 32.09
N ASP A 2 34.03 -16.50 31.32
CA ASP A 2 33.29 -16.90 30.13
C ASP A 2 34.26 -17.04 28.96
N CYS A 3 34.19 -18.20 28.31
CA CYS A 3 35.05 -18.58 27.20
C CYS A 3 34.23 -18.49 25.91
N HIS A 4 34.68 -17.66 24.97
CA HIS A 4 33.98 -17.38 23.70
C HIS A 4 34.66 -18.04 22.50
N CYS A 5 35.16 -19.25 22.69
CA CYS A 5 35.78 -20.09 21.66
C CYS A 5 35.51 -21.57 21.97
N ASP A 6 35.68 -22.43 20.98
CA ASP A 6 35.36 -23.86 21.10
C ASP A 6 36.30 -24.63 22.03
N THR A 7 37.53 -24.14 22.19
CA THR A 7 38.53 -24.77 23.05
C THR A 7 39.35 -23.70 23.76
N CYS A 8 39.25 -23.67 25.08
CA CYS A 8 40.00 -22.76 25.94
C CYS A 8 40.74 -23.49 27.03
N HIS A 9 41.78 -22.81 27.52
CA HIS A 9 42.54 -23.24 28.66
C HIS A 9 41.70 -23.15 29.93
N HIS A 10 41.47 -24.29 30.58
CA HIS A 10 40.61 -24.40 31.77
C HIS A 10 41.01 -23.48 32.94
N VAL A 11 42.29 -23.11 33.04
CA VAL A 11 42.80 -22.16 34.08
C VAL A 11 42.76 -20.70 33.64
N THR A 12 43.32 -20.35 32.48
CA THR A 12 43.47 -18.95 32.05
C THR A 12 42.27 -18.42 31.28
N GLY A 13 41.43 -19.29 30.71
CA GLY A 13 40.36 -18.92 29.79
C GLY A 13 40.85 -18.52 28.39
N SER A 14 42.14 -18.65 28.11
CA SER A 14 42.72 -18.26 26.82
C SER A 14 42.36 -19.24 25.70
N CYS A 15 42.13 -18.70 24.51
CA CYS A 15 41.79 -19.42 23.28
C CYS A 15 43.02 -19.72 22.42
N VAL A 16 44.21 -19.89 23.01
CA VAL A 16 45.45 -20.13 22.26
C VAL A 16 45.40 -21.36 21.34
N TRP A 17 44.57 -22.35 21.66
CA TRP A 17 44.37 -23.53 20.83
C TRP A 17 43.28 -23.35 19.77
N SER A 18 42.36 -22.40 19.98
CA SER A 18 41.32 -22.03 19.01
C SER A 18 41.59 -20.63 18.49
N LEU A 19 42.24 -20.53 17.32
CA LEU A 19 42.50 -19.27 16.61
C LEU A 19 41.22 -18.56 16.10
N GLN A 20 40.06 -19.02 16.53
CA GLN A 20 38.74 -18.49 16.20
C GLN A 20 37.91 -18.33 17.47
N CYS A 21 37.35 -17.14 17.60
CA CYS A 21 36.33 -16.80 18.58
C CYS A 21 34.93 -16.92 17.95
N HIS A 22 33.92 -17.06 18.79
CA HIS A 22 32.52 -16.98 18.39
C HIS A 22 32.16 -15.61 17.83
N ASP A 23 31.02 -15.54 17.14
CA ASP A 23 30.52 -14.30 16.56
C ASP A 23 30.38 -13.20 17.62
N GLY A 24 30.80 -11.99 17.24
CA GLY A 24 30.86 -10.85 18.14
C GLY A 24 32.12 -10.76 18.99
N TYR A 25 33.08 -11.66 18.79
CA TYR A 25 34.38 -11.63 19.45
C TYR A 25 35.53 -11.70 18.44
N THR A 26 36.65 -11.09 18.80
CA THR A 26 37.91 -11.16 18.07
C THR A 26 39.05 -11.60 19.00
N LEU A 27 40.06 -12.25 18.42
CA LEU A 27 41.20 -12.75 19.16
C LEU A 27 42.19 -11.60 19.41
N ASP A 28 42.38 -11.25 20.68
CA ASP A 28 43.37 -10.29 21.12
C ASP A 28 44.24 -10.91 22.23
N ASN A 29 45.55 -10.96 22.02
CA ASN A 29 46.53 -11.54 22.96
C ASN A 29 46.17 -12.94 23.49
N GLY A 30 45.53 -13.78 22.66
CA GLY A 30 45.12 -15.12 23.04
C GLY A 30 43.79 -15.21 23.79
N TYR A 31 43.04 -14.11 23.90
CA TYR A 31 41.72 -14.04 24.51
C TYR A 31 40.68 -13.54 23.51
N CYS A 32 39.45 -14.02 23.65
CA CYS A 32 38.34 -13.52 22.86
C CYS A 32 37.77 -12.26 23.53
N THR A 33 37.90 -11.13 22.84
CA THR A 33 37.41 -9.84 23.29
C THR A 33 36.20 -9.43 22.45
N PRO A 34 35.18 -8.77 23.04
CA PRO A 34 34.01 -8.36 22.30
C PRO A 34 34.38 -7.35 21.21
N CYS A 35 33.61 -7.33 20.13
CA CYS A 35 33.83 -6.37 19.05
C CYS A 35 33.79 -4.92 19.54
N LYS A 36 34.61 -4.09 18.92
CA LYS A 36 34.58 -2.64 19.13
C LYS A 36 33.20 -2.10 18.72
N PRO A 37 32.73 -1.00 19.35
CA PRO A 37 31.50 -0.33 18.94
C PRO A 37 31.48 -0.07 17.43
N GLY A 38 30.34 -0.33 16.80
CA GLY A 38 30.17 -0.22 15.36
C GLY A 38 30.53 -1.49 14.57
N PHE A 39 31.08 -2.54 15.21
CA PHE A 39 31.42 -3.79 14.53
C PHE A 39 30.72 -5.01 15.14
N TYR A 40 30.47 -6.02 14.31
CA TYR A 40 29.79 -7.24 14.71
C TYR A 40 30.14 -8.48 13.88
N GLY A 41 29.65 -9.64 14.32
CA GLY A 41 29.75 -10.92 13.62
C GLY A 41 31.13 -11.58 13.77
N GLN A 42 31.40 -12.56 12.91
CA GLN A 42 32.64 -13.34 12.98
C GLN A 42 33.87 -12.43 12.81
N ARG A 43 34.79 -12.46 13.78
CA ARG A 43 36.00 -11.61 13.82
C ARG A 43 35.72 -10.11 13.70
N CYS A 44 34.51 -9.66 14.04
CA CYS A 44 34.12 -8.25 13.91
C CYS A 44 34.26 -7.71 12.49
N SER A 45 34.06 -8.57 11.49
CA SER A 45 34.25 -8.25 10.06
C SER A 45 33.13 -7.41 9.45
N ARG A 46 32.01 -7.25 10.16
CA ARG A 46 30.85 -6.49 9.67
C ARG A 46 30.73 -5.19 10.45
N GLU A 47 30.33 -4.14 9.74
CA GLU A 47 30.13 -2.81 10.30
C GLU A 47 28.63 -2.48 10.40
N CYS A 48 28.27 -1.78 11.46
CA CYS A 48 26.95 -1.27 11.74
C CYS A 48 26.85 0.18 11.28
N HIS A 49 25.71 0.58 10.70
CA HIS A 49 25.48 1.96 10.27
C HIS A 49 24.76 2.79 11.35
N CYS A 50 25.20 2.61 12.60
CA CYS A 50 24.73 3.30 13.80
C CYS A 50 25.88 3.42 14.82
N ASP A 51 25.77 4.33 15.78
CA ASP A 51 26.87 4.63 16.72
C ASP A 51 27.23 3.47 17.65
N THR A 52 26.23 2.67 18.04
CA THR A 52 26.46 1.47 18.85
C THR A 52 25.47 0.39 18.46
N CYS A 53 26.00 -0.80 18.22
CA CYS A 53 25.25 -1.98 17.85
C CYS A 53 25.68 -3.18 18.70
N HIS A 54 24.83 -4.20 18.72
CA HIS A 54 25.11 -5.42 19.43
C HIS A 54 26.18 -6.25 18.69
N HIS A 55 27.35 -6.40 19.30
CA HIS A 55 28.52 -7.11 18.77
C HIS A 55 28.25 -8.49 18.12
N VAL A 56 27.26 -9.28 18.58
CA VAL A 56 26.96 -10.58 17.96
C VAL A 56 26.14 -10.46 16.67
N ASN A 57 25.03 -9.72 16.69
CA ASN A 57 24.03 -9.75 15.61
C ASN A 57 23.97 -8.47 14.78
N GLY A 58 24.62 -7.38 15.22
CA GLY A 58 24.64 -6.08 14.54
C GLY A 58 23.39 -5.24 14.74
N SER A 59 22.50 -5.60 15.67
CA SER A 59 21.27 -4.84 15.92
C SER A 59 21.59 -3.48 16.54
N CYS A 60 20.94 -2.44 16.02
CA CYS A 60 21.04 -1.06 16.44
C CYS A 60 19.95 -0.66 17.45
N VAL A 61 19.33 -1.61 18.17
CA VAL A 61 18.25 -1.32 19.15
C VAL A 61 18.64 -0.32 20.25
N MET A 62 19.93 -0.20 20.56
CA MET A 62 20.42 0.80 21.53
C MET A 62 20.66 2.19 20.92
N SER A 63 20.73 2.27 19.59
CA SER A 63 20.89 3.53 18.85
C SER A 63 19.53 4.07 18.44
N LEU A 64 19.29 5.36 18.68
CA LEU A 64 18.03 6.01 18.27
C LEU A 64 18.02 6.38 16.77
N GLN A 65 19.19 6.52 16.16
CA GLN A 65 19.37 7.02 14.80
C GLN A 65 20.41 6.19 14.05
N CYS A 66 20.18 6.02 12.74
CA CYS A 66 21.15 5.47 11.80
C CYS A 66 21.97 6.61 11.19
N HIS A 67 23.15 6.29 10.68
CA HIS A 67 23.95 7.24 9.90
C HIS A 67 23.24 7.67 8.60
N ASP A 68 23.69 8.79 8.03
CA ASP A 68 23.13 9.31 6.79
C ASP A 68 23.15 8.28 5.66
N GLY A 69 22.06 8.22 4.90
CA GLY A 69 21.86 7.20 3.86
C GLY A 69 21.27 5.87 4.36
N TYR A 70 21.02 5.73 5.67
CA TYR A 70 20.40 4.53 6.26
C TYR A 70 19.09 4.84 6.99
N ARG A 71 18.20 3.86 7.07
CA ARG A 71 16.95 3.92 7.85
C ARG A 71 16.87 2.73 8.80
N MET A 72 16.17 2.91 9.91
CA MET A 72 15.91 1.82 10.85
C MET A 72 14.79 0.93 10.34
N GLU A 73 15.05 -0.36 10.26
CA GLU A 73 14.08 -1.39 9.85
C GLU A 73 14.31 -2.61 10.73
N ASN A 74 13.30 -3.02 11.51
CA ASN A 74 13.36 -4.15 12.44
C ASN A 74 14.57 -4.14 13.40
N GLY A 75 15.01 -2.96 13.84
CA GLY A 75 16.17 -2.82 14.73
C GLY A 75 17.53 -2.94 14.03
N PHE A 76 17.58 -2.85 12.71
CA PHE A 76 18.80 -2.79 11.90
C PHE A 76 18.81 -1.55 11.01
N CYS A 77 19.98 -1.00 10.72
CA CYS A 77 20.13 0.12 9.79
C CYS A 77 20.32 -0.41 8.37
N THR A 78 19.30 -0.26 7.52
CA THR A 78 19.32 -0.68 6.12
C THR A 78 19.52 0.52 5.21
N ASN A 79 20.15 0.32 4.05
CA ASN A 79 20.34 1.40 3.09
C ASN A 79 18.98 1.97 2.69
N LYS A 80 18.88 3.31 2.58
CA LYS A 80 17.73 3.97 1.96
C LYS A 80 17.78 3.61 0.47
N VAL A 81 17.31 2.42 0.11
CA VAL A 81 17.03 2.07 -1.28
C VAL A 81 16.07 3.16 -1.74
N SER A 82 16.58 4.06 -2.57
CA SER A 82 15.77 4.89 -3.44
C SER A 82 15.01 3.89 -4.29
N ILE A 83 13.78 3.60 -3.88
CA ILE A 83 12.81 2.97 -4.75
C ILE A 83 12.72 3.99 -5.89
N SER A 84 13.48 3.77 -6.96
CA SER A 84 13.11 4.32 -8.26
C SER A 84 11.63 3.95 -8.39
N PRO A 85 10.73 4.89 -8.73
CA PRO A 85 9.37 4.54 -9.10
C PRO A 85 9.43 3.78 -10.43
N THR A 86 10.09 2.62 -10.46
CA THR A 86 10.05 1.67 -11.53
C THR A 86 8.73 0.97 -11.34
N GLU A 87 7.80 1.40 -12.18
CA GLU A 87 6.49 0.81 -12.39
C GLU A 87 5.61 0.80 -11.14
N ARG A 88 4.95 1.95 -10.94
CA ARG A 88 3.52 1.89 -10.59
C ARG A 88 2.93 0.75 -11.44
N PRO A 89 2.35 -0.32 -10.88
CA PRO A 89 1.55 -1.20 -11.69
C PRO A 89 0.52 -0.29 -12.33
N GLU A 90 0.59 -0.13 -13.66
CA GLU A 90 -0.45 0.55 -14.41
C GLU A 90 -1.74 -0.16 -14.03
N CYS A 91 -2.52 0.45 -13.14
CA CYS A 91 -3.86 -0.02 -12.86
C CYS A 91 -4.58 0.07 -14.18
N HIS A 92 -4.78 -1.10 -14.81
CA HIS A 92 -5.41 -1.28 -16.09
C HIS A 92 -6.93 -1.03 -15.96
N CYS A 93 -7.31 0.16 -15.50
CA CYS A 93 -8.69 0.58 -15.30
C CYS A 93 -9.28 1.25 -16.56
N ASP A 94 -8.45 1.62 -17.53
CA ASP A 94 -8.90 2.32 -18.75
C ASP A 94 -9.74 1.43 -19.67
N ARG A 95 -9.56 0.10 -19.65
CA ARG A 95 -10.36 -0.81 -20.48
C ARG A 95 -11.80 -0.94 -20.01
N TYR A 96 -12.05 -0.85 -18.70
CA TYR A 96 -13.38 -1.04 -18.13
C TYR A 96 -14.28 0.19 -18.32
N TYR A 97 -13.73 1.40 -18.17
CA TYR A 97 -14.49 2.65 -18.30
C TYR A 97 -14.91 2.93 -19.75
N ASN A 98 -14.02 2.68 -20.72
CA ASN A 98 -14.32 2.87 -22.14
C ASN A 98 -15.37 1.86 -22.65
N ALA A 99 -15.39 0.63 -22.13
CA ALA A 99 -16.42 -0.35 -22.46
C ALA A 99 -17.80 0.05 -21.91
N LEU A 100 -17.86 0.56 -20.68
CA LEU A 100 -19.10 1.05 -20.05
C LEU A 100 -19.71 2.26 -20.79
N LEU A 101 -18.86 3.22 -21.20
CA LEU A 101 -19.32 4.37 -21.99
C LEU A 101 -19.89 3.95 -23.34
N ALA A 102 -19.25 3.01 -24.04
CA ALA A 102 -19.73 2.51 -25.32
C ALA A 102 -21.10 1.79 -25.21
N VAL A 103 -21.33 1.03 -24.13
CA VAL A 103 -22.62 0.35 -23.92
C VAL A 103 -23.72 1.35 -23.57
N SER A 104 -23.41 2.41 -22.80
CA SER A 104 -24.39 3.43 -22.41
C SER A 104 -24.96 4.24 -23.58
N SER A 105 -24.13 4.56 -24.58
CA SER A 105 -24.55 5.38 -25.72
C SER A 105 -25.53 4.65 -26.65
N VAL A 106 -25.33 3.35 -26.86
CA VAL A 106 -26.20 2.52 -27.72
C VAL A 106 -27.60 2.39 -27.10
N LEU A 107 -27.69 2.13 -25.79
CA LEU A 107 -28.97 2.07 -25.08
C LEU A 107 -29.73 3.41 -25.13
N GLY A 108 -29.03 4.53 -24.98
CA GLY A 108 -29.65 5.87 -25.06
C GLY A 108 -30.28 6.17 -26.42
N VAL A 109 -29.60 5.80 -27.52
CA VAL A 109 -30.10 6.03 -28.88
C VAL A 109 -31.35 5.19 -29.17
N VAL A 110 -31.39 3.93 -28.72
CA VAL A 110 -32.56 3.05 -28.90
C VAL A 110 -33.78 3.60 -28.16
N VAL A 111 -33.62 4.00 -26.90
CA VAL A 111 -34.72 4.56 -26.10
C VAL A 111 -35.24 5.87 -26.70
N ALA A 112 -34.35 6.74 -27.18
CA ALA A 112 -34.74 7.98 -27.84
C ALA A 112 -35.56 7.71 -29.12
N ALA A 113 -35.17 6.70 -29.93
CA ALA A 113 -35.90 6.32 -31.13
C ALA A 113 -37.31 5.82 -30.81
N GLU A 114 -37.48 4.97 -29.79
CA GLU A 114 -38.80 4.49 -29.35
C GLU A 114 -39.72 5.65 -28.91
N ILE A 115 -39.18 6.60 -28.13
CA ILE A 115 -39.95 7.79 -27.70
C ILE A 115 -40.40 8.60 -28.91
N VAL A 116 -39.52 8.81 -29.91
CA VAL A 116 -39.88 9.55 -31.13
C VAL A 116 -40.99 8.84 -31.91
N VAL A 117 -40.93 7.50 -32.04
CA VAL A 117 -41.98 6.72 -32.70
C VAL A 117 -43.31 6.85 -31.96
N ILE A 118 -43.31 6.74 -30.63
CA ILE A 118 -44.52 6.89 -29.80
C ILE A 118 -45.12 8.30 -29.92
N VAL A 119 -44.27 9.34 -29.90
CA VAL A 119 -44.71 10.74 -30.07
C VAL A 119 -45.29 10.96 -31.47
N VAL A 120 -44.63 10.49 -32.52
CA VAL A 120 -45.15 10.61 -33.90
C VAL A 120 -46.47 9.84 -34.06
N TYR A 121 -46.57 8.65 -33.48
CA TYR A 121 -47.80 7.85 -33.51
C TYR A 121 -48.94 8.55 -32.77
N SER A 122 -48.70 9.07 -31.55
CA SER A 122 -49.70 9.80 -30.78
C SER A 122 -50.16 11.08 -31.48
N ILE A 123 -49.25 11.82 -32.12
CA ILE A 123 -49.62 13.02 -32.93
C ILE A 123 -50.47 12.61 -34.14
N ARG A 124 -50.09 11.56 -34.88
CA ARG A 124 -50.86 11.06 -36.03
C ARG A 124 -52.25 10.58 -35.60
N LYS A 125 -52.33 9.85 -34.49
CA LYS A 125 -53.59 9.39 -33.90
C LYS A 125 -54.47 10.56 -33.47
N HIS A 126 -53.92 11.56 -32.78
CA HIS A 126 -54.66 12.76 -32.41
C HIS A 126 -55.14 13.58 -33.63
N ARG A 127 -54.35 13.64 -34.71
CA ARG A 127 -54.78 14.28 -35.96
C ARG A 127 -55.91 13.52 -36.65
N GLN A 128 -55.94 12.19 -36.55
CA GLN A 128 -57.08 11.39 -37.02
C GLN A 128 -58.32 11.57 -36.12
N SER A 129 -58.12 11.82 -34.82
CA SER A 129 -59.21 12.09 -33.87
C SER A 129 -59.72 13.53 -33.86
N ALA A 130 -59.10 14.47 -34.58
CA ALA A 130 -59.57 15.86 -34.71
C ALA A 130 -60.78 16.02 -35.65
N GLY A 131 -61.39 14.91 -36.10
CA GLY A 131 -62.65 14.87 -36.84
C GLY A 131 -63.87 14.41 -36.02
N GLY A 132 -63.81 14.35 -34.68
CA GLY A 132 -64.94 13.89 -33.87
C GLY A 132 -64.99 14.51 -32.47
N THR A 133 -65.99 15.37 -32.26
CA THR A 133 -66.33 16.00 -30.96
C THR A 133 -67.03 15.02 -30.01
N ARG A 134 -66.94 15.30 -28.69
CA ARG A 134 -67.62 14.70 -27.50
C ARG A 134 -66.89 13.51 -26.86
N SER A 135 -66.88 13.27 -25.54
CA SER A 135 -67.32 13.93 -24.29
C SER A 135 -67.06 12.90 -23.15
N ILE A 136 -67.08 13.33 -21.88
CA ILE A 136 -67.22 12.51 -20.63
C ILE A 136 -65.92 11.79 -20.18
N ARG A 137 -65.20 12.22 -19.13
CA ARG A 137 -65.43 12.17 -17.65
C ARG A 137 -65.17 10.79 -17.03
N GLU A 138 -64.50 10.84 -15.86
CA GLU A 138 -64.33 9.83 -14.79
C GLU A 138 -63.34 8.69 -15.04
N SER A 139 -62.58 8.18 -14.06
CA SER A 139 -62.08 8.64 -12.74
C SER A 139 -61.26 7.45 -12.19
N SER A 140 -60.25 7.73 -11.35
CA SER A 140 -59.79 6.86 -10.25
C SER A 140 -59.06 5.55 -10.65
N SER A 141 -58.17 4.90 -9.89
CA SER A 141 -57.49 5.07 -8.58
C SER A 141 -56.62 3.80 -8.40
N HIS A 142 -55.82 3.73 -7.32
CA HIS A 142 -55.09 2.59 -6.74
C HIS A 142 -53.61 2.49 -7.18
N THR A 143 -52.60 2.94 -6.42
CA THR A 143 -52.24 2.86 -4.97
C THR A 143 -51.58 1.53 -4.57
N TYR A 144 -50.46 1.66 -3.81
CA TYR A 144 -49.69 0.69 -3.02
C TYR A 144 -48.64 -0.14 -3.79
N ASP A 145 -47.42 -0.45 -3.31
CA ASP A 145 -46.69 -0.36 -2.01
C ASP A 145 -45.19 -0.31 -2.37
N ASP A 146 -44.34 0.57 -1.84
CA ASP A 146 -43.58 0.45 -0.58
C ASP A 146 -43.01 -0.95 -0.23
N LEU A 147 -41.71 -1.14 -0.49
CA LEU A 147 -40.86 -2.08 0.26
C LEU A 147 -39.57 -1.37 0.66
N ALA A 148 -39.66 -0.75 1.83
CA ALA A 148 -38.71 -0.79 2.94
C ALA A 148 -37.40 -1.59 2.75
N GLN A 149 -36.29 -0.86 2.95
CA GLN A 149 -35.19 -1.14 3.90
C GLN A 149 -34.51 -2.52 3.91
N ARG A 150 -33.21 -2.54 3.56
CA ARG A 150 -32.11 -3.13 4.37
C ARG A 150 -30.75 -2.72 3.79
N SER A 151 -30.04 -1.76 4.40
CA SER A 151 -28.95 -1.99 5.36
C SER A 151 -28.13 -3.26 5.09
N THR A 152 -26.99 -3.10 4.42
CA THR A 152 -25.62 -3.31 4.93
C THR A 152 -24.69 -3.36 3.73
N ASN A 153 -23.76 -2.42 3.60
CA ASN A 153 -22.54 -2.67 2.84
C ASN A 153 -21.32 -2.24 3.67
N PRO A 154 -20.46 -3.19 4.05
CA PRO A 154 -19.15 -2.93 4.63
C PRO A 154 -18.15 -2.64 3.50
N GLY A 155 -17.11 -1.88 3.79
CA GLY A 155 -15.97 -1.73 2.86
C GLY A 155 -15.63 -0.28 2.57
N HIS A 156 -15.28 0.43 3.63
CA HIS A 156 -14.42 1.59 3.58
C HIS A 156 -13.08 1.21 2.95
N TYR A 157 -12.80 1.74 1.75
CA TYR A 157 -11.44 1.87 1.23
C TYR A 157 -11.24 3.35 0.94
N ASP A 158 -10.70 4.07 1.93
CA ASP A 158 -10.14 5.39 1.74
C ASP A 158 -8.91 5.28 0.83
N CYS A 159 -9.07 5.62 -0.44
CA CYS A 159 -7.97 6.16 -1.22
C CYS A 159 -7.97 7.67 -0.99
N LEU A 160 -7.13 8.09 -0.03
CA LEU A 160 -6.71 9.46 0.26
C LEU A 160 -6.87 10.44 -0.92
N GLN A 161 -7.87 11.34 -0.80
CA GLN A 161 -7.72 12.70 -1.28
C GLN A 161 -6.74 13.43 -0.35
N MET A 162 -5.61 13.89 -0.88
CA MET A 162 -5.25 15.31 -0.97
C MET A 162 -3.79 15.41 -1.41
N SER A 163 -3.59 15.67 -2.71
CA SER A 163 -2.42 16.40 -3.17
C SER A 163 -2.71 17.90 -2.99
N ASN A 164 -2.30 18.47 -1.86
CA ASN A 164 -1.95 19.89 -1.78
C ASN A 164 -0.43 19.90 -2.04
N ILE A 165 0.06 20.32 -3.20
CA ILE A 165 0.21 21.74 -3.60
C ILE A 165 0.53 22.58 -2.38
N ASP A 166 1.81 22.85 -2.17
CA ASP A 166 2.27 24.22 -1.98
C ASP A 166 3.71 24.34 -2.50
N GLN A 167 3.80 25.00 -3.66
CA GLN A 167 4.95 25.83 -4.00
C GLN A 167 4.87 27.09 -3.13
N GLU A 168 5.89 27.35 -2.31
CA GLU A 168 6.36 28.69 -1.91
C GLU A 168 7.54 28.46 -0.95
N GLY A 169 8.66 29.15 -0.99
CA GLY A 169 9.07 30.27 -1.80
C GLY A 169 10.58 30.43 -1.60
N ARG A 170 11.24 30.76 -2.70
CA ARG A 170 12.61 31.26 -2.78
C ARG A 170 12.66 32.63 -2.12
N SER A 171 13.52 32.83 -1.13
CA SER A 171 14.21 34.09 -0.82
C SER A 171 15.40 33.81 0.09
#